data_AF-A0A7V8SW14-F1
#
_entry.id   AF-A0A7V8SW14-F1
#
_cell.length_a   1.000
_cell.length_b   1.000
_cell.length_c   1.000
_cell.angle_alpha   90.00
_cell.angle_beta   90.00
_cell.angle_gamma   90.00
#
_symmetry.space_group_name_H-M   'P 1'
#
loop_
_entity.id
_entity.type
_entity.pdbx_description
1 polymer ?
#
loop_
_entity_poly.entity_id
_entity_poly.type
_entity_poly.pdbx_seq_one_letter_code
_entity_poly.pdbx_strand_id
1 'polypeptide(L)'
;MKTVFFTLAGLTALFAATIPEAPDAAALLKRSDGYRNAWPSFVTKIKISNFEAGKQDEEHMYLVYSRGSERVYVDFQSPQEKGRHLLMLGDDMWIYLPDTSRAVRITPLQRLTGNASNGDV
;
A
#
# COMPACT_ATOMS: atom_id res chain seq x y z
N MET A 1 -60.96 -53.44 12.09
CA MET A 1 -60.31 -52.85 10.88
C MET A 1 -59.87 -51.44 11.28
N LYS A 2 -58.58 -51.20 11.53
CA LYS A 2 -57.64 -50.45 10.65
C LYS A 2 -58.28 -49.14 10.16
N THR A 3 -57.77 -47.94 10.45
CA THR A 3 -56.38 -47.52 10.21
C THR A 3 -56.04 -46.26 11.01
N VAL A 4 -54.77 -46.16 11.41
CA VAL A 4 -54.14 -45.07 12.17
C VAL A 4 -53.97 -43.83 11.28
N PHE A 5 -54.39 -42.65 11.73
CA PHE A 5 -53.95 -41.36 11.20
C PHE A 5 -52.87 -40.80 12.13
N PHE A 6 -51.60 -40.92 11.74
CA PHE A 6 -50.50 -40.22 12.41
C PHE A 6 -50.53 -38.76 11.96
N THR A 7 -50.74 -37.87 12.93
CA THR A 7 -50.62 -36.42 12.83
C THR A 7 -49.22 -36.03 12.37
N LEU A 8 -49.08 -35.61 11.11
CA LEU A 8 -47.88 -34.97 10.59
C LEU A 8 -47.98 -33.47 10.87
N ALA A 9 -47.77 -33.08 12.13
CA ALA A 9 -47.73 -31.68 12.54
C ALA A 9 -46.61 -31.49 13.55
N GLY A 10 -45.41 -31.20 13.05
CA GLY A 10 -44.30 -30.85 13.92
C GLY A 10 -42.98 -30.84 13.18
N LEU A 11 -42.35 -29.66 13.19
CA LEU A 11 -40.92 -29.45 12.97
C LEU A 11 -40.44 -29.15 11.54
N THR A 12 -41.04 -28.18 10.87
CA THR A 12 -40.27 -27.29 9.97
C THR A 12 -39.63 -26.19 10.82
N ALA A 13 -38.59 -26.54 11.57
CA ALA A 13 -37.72 -25.56 12.18
C ALA A 13 -37.01 -24.78 11.05
N LEU A 14 -37.29 -23.47 11.00
CA LEU A 14 -36.59 -22.51 10.15
C LEU A 14 -35.08 -22.60 10.43
N PHE A 15 -34.34 -23.30 9.58
CA PHE A 15 -32.93 -23.00 9.36
C PHE A 15 -32.88 -21.72 8.52
N ALA A 16 -33.05 -20.58 9.17
CA ALA A 16 -32.56 -19.33 8.61
C ALA A 16 -31.04 -19.44 8.62
N ALA A 17 -30.45 -19.83 7.49
CA ALA A 17 -29.02 -19.74 7.30
C ALA A 17 -28.64 -18.26 7.48
N THR A 18 -28.02 -17.94 8.60
CA THR A 18 -27.38 -16.65 8.80
C THR A 18 -26.27 -16.56 7.78
N ILE A 19 -26.48 -15.78 6.71
CA ILE A 19 -25.41 -15.41 5.80
C ILE A 19 -24.40 -14.65 6.67
N PRO A 20 -23.13 -15.11 6.76
CA PRO A 20 -22.14 -14.39 7.53
C PRO A 20 -22.05 -12.96 6.97
N GLU A 21 -22.10 -11.98 7.87
CA GLU A 21 -21.90 -10.58 7.50
C GLU A 21 -20.56 -10.48 6.78
N ALA A 22 -20.57 -9.85 5.60
CA ALA A 22 -19.34 -9.62 4.86
C ALA A 22 -18.40 -8.79 5.74
N PRO A 23 -17.09 -9.11 5.78
CA PRO A 23 -16.16 -8.35 6.59
C PRO A 23 -16.12 -6.89 6.13
N ASP A 24 -16.13 -5.97 7.09
CA ASP A 24 -16.04 -4.53 6.83
C ASP A 24 -14.69 -4.20 6.17
N ALA A 25 -14.73 -3.86 4.88
CA ALA A 25 -13.55 -3.52 4.09
C ALA A 25 -12.79 -2.31 4.65
N ALA A 26 -13.51 -1.30 5.19
CA ALA A 26 -12.88 -0.13 5.77
C ALA A 26 -12.15 -0.48 7.08
N ALA A 27 -12.73 -1.35 7.91
CA ALA A 27 -12.08 -1.85 9.11
C ALA A 27 -10.84 -2.70 8.79
N LEU A 28 -10.90 -3.52 7.74
CA LEU A 28 -9.75 -4.31 7.28
C LEU A 28 -8.61 -3.42 6.78
N LEU A 29 -8.91 -2.42 5.94
CA LEU A 29 -7.92 -1.47 5.44
C LEU A 29 -7.27 -0.70 6.59
N LYS A 30 -8.08 -0.11 7.48
CA LYS A 30 -7.59 0.63 8.65
C LYS A 30 -6.66 -0.23 9.53
N ARG A 31 -6.98 -1.51 9.70
CA ARG A 31 -6.13 -2.44 10.45
C ARG A 31 -4.80 -2.70 9.73
N SER A 32 -4.84 -2.93 8.42
CA SER A 32 -3.63 -3.11 7.60
C SER A 32 -2.72 -1.88 7.65
N ASP A 33 -3.28 -0.69 7.48
CA ASP A 33 -2.56 0.58 7.51
C ASP A 33 -1.90 0.82 8.88
N GLY A 34 -2.56 0.40 9.97
CA GLY A 34 -2.00 0.47 11.31
C GLY A 34 -0.71 -0.34 11.49
N TYR A 35 -0.54 -1.44 10.74
CA TYR A 35 0.72 -2.18 10.73
C TYR A 35 1.75 -1.55 9.79
N ARG A 36 1.32 -1.10 8.61
CA ARG A 36 2.22 -0.51 7.60
C ARG A 36 2.84 0.81 8.05
N ASN A 37 2.09 1.60 8.83
CA ASN A 37 2.44 2.95 9.28
C ASN A 37 2.37 3.06 10.82
N ALA A 38 2.88 2.05 11.53
CA ALA A 38 2.74 1.93 12.98
C ALA A 38 3.39 3.07 13.78
N TRP A 39 4.39 3.76 13.22
CA TRP A 39 5.13 4.83 13.88
C TRP A 39 4.81 6.20 13.29
N PRO A 40 4.66 7.24 14.13
CA PRO A 40 4.38 8.60 13.66
C PRO A 40 5.55 9.23 12.91
N SER A 41 6.78 8.74 13.12
CA SER A 41 7.96 9.14 12.35
C SER A 41 8.97 8.01 12.33
N PHE A 42 9.55 7.74 11.17
CA PHE A 42 10.53 6.67 11.00
C PHE A 42 11.43 6.93 9.79
N VAL A 43 12.52 6.15 9.71
CA VAL A 43 13.41 6.13 8.56
C VAL A 43 13.50 4.71 8.03
N THR A 44 13.31 4.53 6.72
CA THR A 44 13.34 3.23 6.05
C THR A 44 14.42 3.23 4.97
N LYS A 45 15.23 2.17 4.94
CA LYS A 45 16.10 1.87 3.81
C LYS A 45 15.33 0.97 2.85
N ILE A 46 15.04 1.47 1.66
CA ILE A 46 14.30 0.72 0.64
C ILE A 46 15.27 0.30 -0.45
N LYS A 47 15.19 -0.96 -0.86
CA LYS A 47 15.87 -1.51 -2.02
C LYS A 47 14.83 -2.00 -3.02
N ILE A 48 14.89 -1.49 -4.24
CA ILE A 48 14.01 -1.93 -5.33
C ILE A 48 14.89 -2.63 -6.37
N SER A 49 14.62 -3.90 -6.61
CA SER A 49 15.31 -4.71 -7.63
C SER A 49 14.31 -5.07 -8.73
N ASN A 50 14.58 -4.63 -9.96
CA ASN A 50 13.75 -4.90 -11.14
C ASN A 50 14.24 -6.18 -11.84
N PHE A 51 13.29 -7.01 -12.29
CA PHE A 51 13.59 -8.25 -12.99
C PHE A 51 12.87 -8.30 -14.33
N GLU A 52 13.61 -8.60 -15.40
CA GLU A 52 13.09 -8.85 -16.74
C GLU A 52 13.46 -10.27 -17.20
N ALA A 53 12.49 -11.03 -17.71
CA ALA A 53 12.68 -12.42 -18.13
C ALA A 53 13.41 -13.31 -17.09
N GLY A 54 13.18 -13.04 -15.80
CA GLY A 54 13.80 -13.78 -14.69
C GLY A 54 15.24 -13.37 -14.35
N LYS A 55 15.79 -12.34 -15.00
CA LYS A 55 17.12 -11.79 -14.69
C LYS A 55 16.97 -10.41 -14.05
N GLN A 56 17.82 -10.12 -13.06
CA GLN A 56 17.86 -8.78 -12.47
C GLN A 56 18.45 -7.79 -13.48
N ASP A 57 17.73 -6.70 -13.70
CA ASP A 57 18.10 -5.66 -14.65
C ASP A 57 18.69 -4.45 -13.91
N GLU A 58 17.92 -3.87 -12.97
CA GLU A 58 18.31 -2.67 -12.23
C GLU A 58 18.10 -2.83 -10.72
N GLU A 59 18.90 -2.11 -9.93
CA GLU A 59 18.74 -1.99 -8.48
C GLU A 59 18.87 -0.54 -8.02
N HIS A 60 17.92 -0.11 -7.19
CA HIS A 60 17.89 1.22 -6.62
C HIS A 60 17.78 1.21 -5.10
N MET A 61 18.56 2.07 -4.45
CA MET A 61 18.60 2.22 -3.00
C MET A 61 18.08 3.60 -2.60
N TYR A 62 17.19 3.64 -1.62
CA TYR A 62 16.59 4.86 -1.10
C TYR A 62 16.65 4.90 0.42
N LEU A 63 16.85 6.09 0.97
CA LEU A 63 16.65 6.37 2.39
C LEU A 63 15.43 7.29 2.53
N VAL A 64 14.34 6.74 3.05
CA VAL A 64 13.04 7.41 3.16
C VAL A 64 12.81 7.84 4.58
N TYR A 65 12.54 9.13 4.77
CA TYR A 65 12.20 9.74 6.04
C TYR A 65 10.73 10.10 6.01
N SER A 66 9.94 9.47 6.88
CA SER A 66 8.50 9.65 6.92
C SER A 66 8.09 10.27 8.25
N ARG A 67 7.20 11.26 8.19
CA ARG A 67 6.53 11.85 9.34
C ARG A 67 5.04 11.91 9.06
N GLY A 68 4.31 10.95 9.63
CA GLY A 68 2.95 10.63 9.22
C GLY A 68 2.90 10.21 7.73
N SER A 69 1.75 10.40 7.10
CA SER A 69 1.53 10.12 5.69
C SER A 69 1.73 11.34 4.77
N GLU A 70 1.89 12.54 5.34
CA GLU A 70 1.87 13.79 4.56
C GLU A 70 3.26 14.39 4.34
N ARG A 71 4.27 13.97 5.11
CA ARG A 71 5.62 14.53 5.01
C ARG A 71 6.61 13.42 4.81
N VAL A 72 7.10 13.32 3.58
CA VAL A 72 8.05 12.30 3.17
C VAL A 72 9.22 12.97 2.47
N TYR A 73 10.43 12.57 2.83
CA TYR A 73 11.65 12.95 2.15
C TYR A 73 12.39 11.69 1.72
N VAL A 74 12.79 11.62 0.45
CA VAL A 74 13.51 10.49 -0.11
C VAL A 74 14.88 10.95 -0.56
N ASP A 75 15.91 10.31 -0.03
CA ASP A 75 17.29 10.49 -0.46
C ASP A 75 17.73 9.32 -1.34
N PHE A 76 18.10 9.61 -2.59
CA PHE A 76 18.47 8.62 -3.59
C PHE A 76 19.93 8.21 -3.37
N GLN A 77 20.14 6.97 -2.92
CA GLN A 77 21.46 6.47 -2.51
C GLN A 77 22.24 5.80 -3.64
N SER A 78 21.56 5.41 -4.73
CA SER A 78 22.22 4.77 -5.86
C SER A 78 23.21 5.72 -6.56
N PRO A 79 24.40 5.23 -6.98
CA PRO A 79 25.43 6.10 -7.57
C PRO A 79 24.95 6.93 -8.76
N GLN A 80 24.11 6.36 -9.62
CA GLN A 80 23.56 7.02 -10.82
C GLN A 80 22.52 8.11 -10.52
N GLU A 81 22.01 8.16 -9.27
CA GLU A 81 20.97 9.10 -8.84
C GLU A 81 21.46 10.00 -7.70
N LYS A 82 22.77 9.98 -7.42
CA LYS A 82 23.37 10.68 -6.30
C LYS A 82 23.02 12.17 -6.33
N GLY A 83 22.53 12.68 -5.21
CA GLY A 83 22.14 14.09 -5.05
C GLY A 83 20.73 14.41 -5.58
N ARG A 84 20.00 13.41 -6.08
CA ARG A 84 18.55 13.54 -6.31
C ARG A 84 17.84 13.41 -4.97
N HIS A 85 16.81 14.24 -4.81
CA HIS A 85 15.98 14.23 -3.62
C HIS A 85 14.52 14.38 -4.01
N LEU A 86 13.63 13.73 -3.28
CA LEU A 86 12.19 13.91 -3.43
C LEU A 86 11.60 14.39 -2.11
N LEU A 87 10.70 15.36 -2.18
CA LEU A 87 9.99 15.91 -1.04
C LEU A 87 8.49 15.88 -1.31
N MET A 88 7.73 15.29 -0.39
CA MET A 88 6.27 15.30 -0.35
C MET A 88 5.81 16.11 0.86
N LEU A 89 4.87 17.02 0.63
CA LEU A 89 4.20 17.85 1.63
C LEU A 89 2.71 17.88 1.33
N GLY A 90 1.92 17.08 2.06
CA GLY A 90 0.51 16.86 1.74
C GLY A 90 0.36 16.26 0.35
N ASP A 91 -0.41 16.92 -0.50
CA ASP A 91 -0.65 16.50 -1.89
C ASP A 91 0.44 16.98 -2.87
N ASP A 92 1.36 17.84 -2.41
CA ASP A 92 2.42 18.39 -3.24
C ASP A 92 3.67 17.54 -3.18
N MET A 93 4.19 17.19 -4.36
CA MET A 93 5.43 16.42 -4.48
C MET A 93 6.40 17.13 -5.41
N TRP A 94 7.67 17.16 -5.00
CA TRP A 94 8.74 17.85 -5.69
C TRP A 94 9.95 16.94 -5.81
N ILE A 95 10.64 17.01 -6.94
CA ILE A 95 11.95 16.38 -7.13
C ILE A 95 13.01 17.45 -7.34
N TYR A 96 14.12 17.32 -6.63
CA TYR A 96 15.35 18.06 -6.88
C TYR A 96 16.30 17.20 -7.69
N LEU A 97 16.84 17.77 -8.76
CA LEU A 97 17.88 17.17 -9.58
C LEU A 97 19.14 18.04 -9.49
N PRO A 98 20.35 17.47 -9.32
CA PRO A 98 21.59 18.23 -9.15
C PRO A 98 21.84 19.29 -10.23
N ASP A 99 21.47 18.98 -11.47
CA ASP A 99 21.74 19.83 -12.63
C ASP A 99 20.65 20.88 -12.89
N THR A 100 19.67 20.99 -11.98
CA THR A 100 18.55 21.93 -12.09
C THR A 100 18.65 23.02 -11.05
N SER A 101 18.36 24.26 -11.45
CA SER A 101 18.39 25.40 -10.53
C SER A 101 17.22 25.43 -9.54
N ARG A 102 16.15 24.67 -9.80
CA ARG A 102 14.92 24.64 -8.99
C ARG A 102 14.33 23.24 -8.99
N ALA A 103 13.70 22.87 -7.88
CA ALA A 103 12.91 21.66 -7.79
C ALA A 103 11.72 21.69 -8.75
N VAL A 104 11.36 20.52 -9.28
CA VAL A 104 10.29 20.34 -10.26
C VAL A 104 9.12 19.63 -9.58
N ARG A 105 7.90 20.10 -9.83
CA ARG A 105 6.69 19.45 -9.30
C ARG A 105 6.45 18.14 -10.05
N ILE A 106 6.21 17.07 -9.29
CA ILE A 106 5.90 15.73 -9.78
C ILE A 106 4.61 15.23 -9.13
N THR A 107 4.14 14.06 -9.55
CA THR A 107 2.92 13.45 -9.00
C THR A 107 3.24 12.09 -8.38
N PRO A 108 2.45 11.61 -7.40
CA PRO A 108 2.62 10.27 -6.83
C PRO A 108 2.54 9.15 -7.87
N LEU A 109 1.69 9.29 -8.90
CA LEU A 109 1.48 8.29 -9.95
C LEU A 109 2.63 8.21 -10.97
N GLN A 110 3.53 9.18 -10.99
CA GLN A 110 4.69 9.11 -11.88
C GLN A 110 5.63 8.01 -11.41
N ARG A 111 6.28 7.35 -12.38
CA ARG A 111 7.22 6.26 -12.15
C ARG A 111 8.46 6.76 -11.40
N LEU A 112 8.83 6.04 -10.35
CA LEU A 112 10.08 6.22 -9.62
C LEU A 112 11.19 5.38 -10.28
N THR A 113 11.00 4.06 -10.34
CA THR A 113 11.86 3.09 -11.05
C THR A 113 11.05 1.85 -11.39
N GLY A 114 11.32 1.21 -12.55
CA GLY A 114 10.61 0.00 -12.96
C GLY A 114 9.10 0.14 -12.90
N ASN A 115 8.45 -0.69 -12.07
CA ASN A 115 7.00 -0.63 -11.83
C ASN A 115 6.60 0.14 -10.56
N ALA A 116 7.57 0.64 -9.79
CA ALA A 116 7.30 1.45 -8.61
C ALA A 116 7.01 2.91 -9.02
N SER A 117 5.98 3.49 -8.42
CA SER A 117 5.63 4.90 -8.51
C SER A 117 6.23 5.69 -7.35
N ASN A 118 6.21 7.02 -7.46
CA ASN A 118 6.68 7.89 -6.38
C ASN A 118 5.83 7.76 -5.10
N GLY A 119 4.57 7.36 -5.21
CA GLY A 119 3.67 7.16 -4.06
C GLY A 119 3.85 5.83 -3.34
N ASP A 120 4.59 4.88 -3.90
CA ASP A 120 4.81 3.57 -3.29
C ASP A 120 5.91 3.58 -2.21
N VAL A 121 6.75 4.62 -2.19
CA VAL A 121 7.93 4.76 -1.32
C VAL A 121 7.71 5.68 -0.12
#